data_AF-A0A7W3VK10-F1
#
_entry.id   AF-A0A7W3VK10-F1
#
_cell.length_a   1.000
_cell.length_b   1.000
_cell.length_c   1.000
_cell.angle_alpha   90.00
_cell.angle_beta   90.00
_cell.angle_gamma   90.00
#
_symmetry.space_group_name_H-M   'P 1'
#
loop_
_entity.id
_entity.type
_entity.pdbx_description
1 polymer ?
#
loop_
_entity_poly.entity_id
_entity_poly.type
_entity_poly.pdbx_seq_one_letter_code
_entity_poly.pdbx_strand_id
1 'polypeptide(L)'
;MKISLTLIALFIAAYTSAQTPRDTLISTIYNAYIQDESDYTVLKRNIEALKHMDNKYNPEVLNRNLEAMFQYQDLDFFKSSLELLVLHYGYNVSYLSGQENYYQAIIAGELAPWFKKMYIENHPKWLSNNLDKLVDIQTLNSLKQKDQVMTKTLMDIYNSLQLEEKKRDSILILFKQNVLENATTLISISESIGSMPTGNSFALIQKPYEIVEVHNFQQNFTTFFDMIYPFYKASYLKRDLPIVKFRNIDSIKFLADKNQIFGLISVEDIPPYLKEEYNIQRIESADPALTKKYRTELNWTEL
;
A
#
# COMPACT_ATOMS: atom_id res chain seq x y z
N MET A 1 12.97 -15.22 16.59
CA MET A 1 13.13 -15.13 15.12
C MET A 1 13.55 -13.70 14.78
N LYS A 2 14.81 -13.47 14.38
CA LYS A 2 15.29 -12.15 13.94
C LYS A 2 14.98 -12.01 12.45
N ILE A 3 13.75 -11.71 12.09
CA ILE A 3 13.47 -11.22 10.73
C ILE A 3 13.94 -9.76 10.72
N SER A 4 15.13 -9.50 10.18
CA SER A 4 15.61 -8.14 10.02
C SER A 4 14.71 -7.44 9.00
N LEU A 5 14.24 -6.23 9.34
CA LEU A 5 13.40 -5.38 8.47
C LEU A 5 14.01 -5.18 7.05
N THR A 6 15.33 -5.37 6.92
CA THR A 6 16.09 -5.28 5.67
C THR A 6 15.72 -6.36 4.64
N LEU A 7 15.21 -7.52 5.05
CA LEU A 7 14.88 -8.65 4.17
C LEU A 7 13.65 -8.42 3.27
N ILE A 8 12.72 -7.55 3.70
CA ILE A 8 11.42 -7.37 3.02
C ILE A 8 11.53 -6.41 1.84
N ALA A 9 12.43 -5.42 1.91
CA ALA A 9 12.68 -4.50 0.80
C ALA A 9 13.19 -5.20 -0.46
N LEU A 10 13.87 -6.36 -0.31
CA LEU A 10 14.43 -7.14 -1.42
C LEU A 10 13.40 -8.02 -2.14
N PHE A 11 12.24 -8.32 -1.54
CA PHE A 11 11.20 -9.14 -2.16
C PHE A 11 10.35 -8.40 -3.21
N ILE A 12 10.42 -7.06 -3.26
CA ILE A 12 9.61 -6.23 -4.15
C ILE A 12 10.15 -6.27 -5.61
N ALA A 13 11.36 -6.80 -5.83
CA ALA A 13 12.08 -6.71 -7.10
C ALA A 13 11.96 -7.92 -8.05
N ALA A 14 11.28 -9.01 -7.70
CA ALA A 14 11.24 -10.20 -8.56
C ALA A 14 10.04 -10.22 -9.53
N TYR A 15 10.33 -10.43 -10.83
CA TYR A 15 9.39 -10.43 -11.95
C TYR A 15 8.66 -11.77 -12.15
N THR A 16 7.33 -11.65 -12.31
CA THR A 16 6.36 -12.47 -13.07
C THR A 16 6.42 -14.01 -13.03
N SER A 17 5.55 -14.59 -12.21
CA SER A 17 4.61 -15.62 -12.65
C SER A 17 3.28 -15.35 -11.94
N ALA A 18 2.16 -15.40 -12.67
CA ALA A 18 0.79 -15.10 -12.22
C ALA A 18 0.35 -13.61 -12.07
N GLN A 19 0.44 -12.76 -13.12
CA GLN A 19 -0.13 -11.39 -13.08
C GLN A 19 -0.96 -11.07 -14.34
N THR A 20 -2.10 -10.40 -14.19
CA THR A 20 -2.86 -9.88 -15.34
C THR A 20 -2.06 -8.76 -16.03
N PRO A 21 -2.31 -8.44 -17.32
CA PRO A 21 -1.63 -7.31 -17.99
C PRO A 21 -1.78 -5.99 -17.22
N ARG A 22 -2.94 -5.78 -16.58
CA ARG A 22 -3.21 -4.62 -15.74
C ARG A 22 -2.31 -4.61 -14.51
N ASP A 23 -2.19 -5.76 -13.84
CA ASP A 23 -1.38 -5.90 -12.64
C ASP A 23 0.11 -5.72 -12.93
N THR A 24 0.59 -6.27 -14.06
CA THR A 24 1.96 -6.05 -14.54
C THR A 24 2.20 -4.56 -14.76
N LEU A 25 1.28 -3.87 -15.42
CA LEU A 25 1.41 -2.44 -15.68
C LEU A 25 1.42 -1.60 -14.40
N ILE A 26 0.53 -1.89 -13.43
CA ILE A 26 0.53 -1.25 -12.11
C ILE A 26 1.87 -1.48 -11.40
N SER A 27 2.39 -2.71 -11.42
CA SER A 27 3.67 -3.04 -10.82
C SER A 27 4.82 -2.28 -11.49
N THR A 28 4.82 -2.16 -12.82
CA THR A 28 5.80 -1.37 -13.57
C THR A 28 5.76 0.10 -13.18
N ILE A 29 4.56 0.68 -13.05
CA ILE A 29 4.38 2.07 -12.62
C ILE A 29 4.91 2.28 -11.19
N TYR A 30 4.56 1.38 -10.27
CA TYR A 30 4.94 1.47 -8.86
C TYR A 30 6.42 1.22 -8.59
N ASN A 31 7.11 0.49 -9.46
CA ASN A 31 8.54 0.20 -9.33
C ASN A 31 9.40 0.98 -10.33
N ALA A 32 8.82 1.99 -11.01
CA ALA A 32 9.55 2.82 -11.95
C ALA A 32 10.68 3.57 -11.22
N TYR A 33 11.91 3.38 -11.68
CA TYR A 33 13.07 4.16 -11.26
C TYR A 33 13.38 5.17 -12.36
N ILE A 34 13.07 6.44 -12.10
CA ILE A 34 13.16 7.51 -13.10
C ILE A 34 14.51 8.20 -12.94
N GLN A 35 15.39 8.04 -13.92
CA GLN A 35 16.70 8.71 -13.94
C GLN A 35 16.69 9.92 -14.88
N ASP A 36 15.93 9.85 -15.97
CA ASP A 36 15.92 10.86 -17.02
C ASP A 36 14.52 11.09 -17.63
N GLU A 37 14.46 11.99 -18.62
CA GLU A 37 13.22 12.38 -19.31
C GLU A 37 12.62 11.23 -20.14
N SER A 38 13.45 10.30 -20.64
CA SER A 38 12.98 9.12 -21.37
C SER A 38 12.24 8.18 -20.42
N ASP A 39 12.79 7.92 -19.24
CA ASP A 39 12.13 7.13 -18.20
C ASP A 39 10.79 7.76 -17.79
N TYR A 40 10.77 9.08 -17.61
CA TYR A 40 9.54 9.82 -17.31
C TYR A 40 8.49 9.67 -18.42
N THR A 41 8.91 9.77 -19.68
CA THR A 41 8.02 9.59 -20.84
C THR A 41 7.41 8.19 -20.86
N VAL A 42 8.19 7.16 -20.51
CA VAL A 42 7.70 5.78 -20.38
C VAL A 42 6.70 5.67 -19.22
N LEU A 43 7.00 6.24 -18.06
CA LEU A 43 6.09 6.28 -16.92
C LEU A 43 4.74 6.92 -17.30
N LYS A 44 4.76 8.11 -17.91
CA LYS A 44 3.54 8.81 -18.35
C LYS A 44 2.72 7.96 -19.32
N ARG A 45 3.36 7.33 -20.30
CA ARG A 45 2.70 6.42 -21.24
C ARG A 45 2.04 5.24 -20.53
N ASN A 46 2.72 4.67 -19.52
CA ASN A 46 2.17 3.57 -18.74
C ASN A 46 0.97 4.00 -17.89
N ILE A 47 0.99 5.21 -17.30
CA ILE A 47 -0.15 5.77 -16.57
C ILE A 47 -1.36 5.97 -17.52
N GLU A 48 -1.16 6.51 -18.72
CA GLU A 48 -2.24 6.65 -19.71
C GLU A 48 -2.76 5.30 -20.19
N ALA A 49 -1.87 4.32 -20.42
CA ALA A 49 -2.27 2.96 -20.79
C ALA A 49 -3.14 2.32 -19.69
N LEU A 50 -2.77 2.49 -18.41
CA LEU A 50 -3.56 1.98 -17.29
C LEU A 50 -4.94 2.65 -17.24
N LYS A 51 -4.99 3.98 -17.44
CA LYS A 51 -6.25 4.72 -17.53
C LYS A 51 -7.15 4.19 -18.64
N HIS A 52 -6.60 3.85 -19.81
CA HIS A 52 -7.37 3.24 -20.89
C HIS A 52 -7.91 1.85 -20.50
N MET A 53 -7.14 1.04 -19.78
CA MET A 53 -7.59 -0.28 -19.32
C MET A 53 -8.70 -0.20 -18.26
N ASP A 54 -8.68 0.84 -17.43
CA ASP A 54 -9.62 1.05 -16.31
C ASP A 54 -10.77 2.00 -16.65
N ASN A 55 -10.75 2.63 -17.83
CA ASN A 55 -11.65 3.71 -18.26
C ASN A 55 -11.65 4.95 -17.33
N LYS A 56 -10.67 5.06 -16.44
CA LYS A 56 -10.47 6.19 -15.52
C LYS A 56 -9.05 6.18 -14.97
N TYR A 57 -8.56 7.32 -14.49
CA TYR A 57 -7.29 7.35 -13.76
C TYR A 57 -7.41 6.64 -12.41
N ASN A 58 -6.35 5.93 -12.03
CA ASN A 58 -6.19 5.39 -10.69
C ASN A 58 -5.63 6.52 -9.76
N PRO A 59 -6.35 6.88 -8.69
CA PRO A 59 -5.98 8.03 -7.86
C PRO A 59 -4.69 7.81 -7.05
N GLU A 60 -4.41 6.60 -6.59
CA GLU A 60 -3.14 6.28 -5.91
C GLU A 60 -1.94 6.41 -6.86
N VAL A 61 -2.09 5.94 -8.10
CA VAL A 61 -1.08 6.09 -9.15
C VAL A 61 -0.81 7.56 -9.43
N LEU A 62 -1.84 8.40 -9.57
CA LEU A 62 -1.64 9.84 -9.78
C LEU A 62 -0.94 10.49 -8.58
N ASN A 63 -1.47 10.28 -7.37
CA ASN A 63 -0.92 10.87 -6.14
C ASN A 63 0.55 10.51 -5.93
N ARG A 64 0.91 9.24 -6.16
CA ARG A 64 2.29 8.73 -6.02
C ARG A 64 3.26 9.36 -7.03
N ASN A 65 2.77 9.79 -8.19
CA ASN A 65 3.60 10.27 -9.29
C ASN A 65 3.56 11.79 -9.50
N LEU A 66 2.85 12.56 -8.64
CA LEU A 66 2.85 14.03 -8.67
C LEU A 66 4.28 14.61 -8.61
N GLU A 67 5.14 14.01 -7.79
CA GLU A 67 6.53 14.43 -7.63
C GLU A 67 7.30 14.34 -8.96
N ALA A 68 7.17 13.21 -9.66
CA ALA A 68 7.82 12.99 -10.95
C ALA A 68 7.28 13.94 -12.02
N MET A 69 5.94 14.13 -12.08
CA MET A 69 5.34 15.09 -13.02
C MET A 69 5.88 16.50 -12.83
N PHE A 70 6.06 16.93 -11.58
CA PHE A 70 6.61 18.25 -11.28
C PHE A 70 8.12 18.34 -11.57
N GLN A 71 8.90 17.36 -11.11
CA GLN A 71 10.36 17.34 -11.29
C GLN A 71 10.77 17.43 -12.77
N TYR A 72 10.04 16.75 -13.65
CA TYR A 72 10.28 16.73 -15.09
C TYR A 72 9.50 17.82 -15.86
N GLN A 73 8.98 18.85 -15.16
CA GLN A 73 8.35 20.05 -15.74
C GLN A 73 7.11 19.77 -16.62
N ASP A 74 6.43 18.63 -16.46
CA ASP A 74 5.16 18.35 -17.12
C ASP A 74 4.00 18.98 -16.34
N LEU A 75 3.99 20.31 -16.33
CA LEU A 75 3.08 21.09 -15.50
C LEU A 75 1.61 20.90 -15.89
N ASP A 76 1.32 20.62 -17.16
CA ASP A 76 -0.05 20.36 -17.60
C ASP A 76 -0.58 19.04 -17.04
N PHE A 77 0.23 17.98 -17.08
CA PHE A 77 -0.17 16.71 -16.50
C PHE A 77 -0.21 16.75 -14.96
N PHE A 78 0.74 17.45 -14.34
CA PHE A 78 0.73 17.71 -12.89
C PHE A 78 -0.54 18.45 -12.46
N LYS A 79 -0.88 19.57 -13.11
CA LYS A 79 -2.03 20.41 -12.76
C LYS A 79 -3.35 19.67 -12.93
N SER A 80 -3.53 19.01 -14.07
CA SER A 80 -4.75 18.23 -14.35
C SER A 80 -4.92 17.04 -13.40
N SER A 81 -3.83 16.35 -13.07
CA SER A 81 -3.83 15.26 -12.07
C SER A 81 -4.19 15.77 -10.68
N LEU A 82 -3.55 16.85 -10.22
CA LEU A 82 -3.80 17.42 -8.90
C LEU A 82 -5.22 17.97 -8.78
N GLU A 83 -5.74 18.64 -9.81
CA GLU A 83 -7.12 19.10 -9.86
C GLU A 83 -8.12 17.95 -9.75
N LEU A 84 -7.90 16.86 -10.50
CA LEU A 84 -8.73 15.67 -10.43
C LEU A 84 -8.68 15.03 -9.04
N LEU A 85 -7.50 14.96 -8.41
CA LEU A 85 -7.35 14.44 -7.04
C LEU A 85 -8.08 15.30 -6.00
N VAL A 86 -8.06 16.62 -6.12
CA VAL A 86 -8.78 17.54 -5.23
C VAL A 86 -10.30 17.43 -5.44
N LEU A 87 -10.75 17.47 -6.68
CA LEU A 87 -12.18 17.53 -7.01
C LEU A 87 -12.92 16.22 -6.77
N HIS A 88 -12.28 15.07 -7.03
CA HIS A 88 -12.96 13.77 -7.03
C HIS A 88 -12.51 12.84 -5.91
N TYR A 89 -11.31 13.05 -5.36
CA TYR A 89 -10.71 12.07 -4.44
C TYR A 89 -10.32 12.66 -3.09
N GLY A 90 -10.56 13.95 -2.83
CA GLY A 90 -10.36 14.55 -1.52
C GLY A 90 -8.90 14.78 -1.15
N TYR A 91 -8.04 15.04 -2.13
CA TYR A 91 -6.68 15.49 -1.86
C TYR A 91 -6.72 16.76 -1.00
N ASN A 92 -6.03 16.70 0.13
CA ASN A 92 -6.03 17.70 1.17
C ASN A 92 -4.60 18.10 1.54
N VAL A 93 -4.35 19.42 1.53
CA VAL A 93 -3.04 20.00 1.85
C VAL A 93 -2.59 19.70 3.28
N SER A 94 -3.51 19.45 4.22
CA SER A 94 -3.17 19.13 5.61
C SER A 94 -2.44 17.79 5.76
N TYR A 95 -2.49 16.93 4.75
CA TYR A 95 -1.79 15.64 4.74
C TYR A 95 -0.43 15.70 4.03
N LEU A 96 -0.04 16.84 3.47
CA LEU A 96 1.30 17.01 2.92
C LEU A 96 2.35 16.97 4.03
N SER A 97 3.53 16.45 3.70
CA SER A 97 4.68 16.43 4.61
C SER A 97 5.43 17.76 4.63
N GLY A 98 5.25 18.58 3.59
CA GLY A 98 6.02 19.81 3.38
C GLY A 98 7.40 19.54 2.75
N GLN A 99 7.74 18.28 2.49
CA GLN A 99 8.99 17.84 1.87
C GLN A 99 8.81 17.50 0.38
N GLU A 100 7.58 17.55 -0.14
CA GLU A 100 7.32 17.37 -1.57
C GLU A 100 8.01 18.49 -2.35
N ASN A 101 8.70 18.16 -3.45
CA ASN A 101 9.44 19.11 -4.27
C ASN A 101 8.53 20.22 -4.82
N TYR A 102 7.25 19.91 -5.03
CA TYR A 102 6.25 20.87 -5.49
C TYR A 102 5.59 21.70 -4.38
N TYR A 103 5.80 21.37 -3.09
CA TYR A 103 5.09 21.98 -1.96
C TYR A 103 5.23 23.51 -1.97
N GLN A 104 6.46 24.01 -2.03
CA GLN A 104 6.70 25.46 -2.03
C GLN A 104 6.09 26.14 -3.27
N ALA A 105 6.16 25.48 -4.44
CA ALA A 105 5.62 26.00 -5.68
C ALA A 105 4.10 26.25 -5.58
N ILE A 106 3.35 25.35 -4.95
CA ILE A 106 1.88 25.44 -4.84
C ILE A 106 1.40 26.27 -3.62
N ILE A 107 2.20 26.43 -2.58
CA ILE A 107 1.81 27.19 -1.37
C ILE A 107 2.16 28.68 -1.49
N ALA A 108 3.37 28.98 -1.95
CA ALA A 108 3.90 30.35 -1.97
C ALA A 108 4.62 30.75 -3.28
N GLY A 109 4.97 29.78 -4.12
CA GLY A 109 5.70 29.99 -5.36
C GLY A 109 4.82 30.29 -6.57
N GLU A 110 5.36 30.01 -7.75
CA GLU A 110 4.77 30.37 -9.04
C GLU A 110 3.42 29.71 -9.34
N LEU A 111 3.18 28.51 -8.79
CA LEU A 111 1.92 27.79 -8.97
C LEU A 111 0.86 28.20 -7.93
N ALA A 112 1.23 28.95 -6.90
CA ALA A 112 0.33 29.26 -5.79
C ALA A 112 -0.95 30.02 -6.18
N PRO A 113 -0.93 31.02 -7.09
CA PRO A 113 -2.16 31.68 -7.52
C PRO A 113 -3.15 30.71 -8.19
N TRP A 114 -2.64 29.82 -9.05
CA TRP A 114 -3.46 28.80 -9.71
C TRP A 114 -3.96 27.77 -8.70
N PHE A 115 -3.07 27.22 -7.87
CA PHE A 115 -3.40 26.15 -6.95
C PHE A 115 -4.44 26.60 -5.92
N LYS A 116 -4.26 27.79 -5.31
CA LYS A 116 -5.21 28.31 -4.32
C LYS A 116 -6.60 28.51 -4.93
N LYS A 117 -6.68 29.04 -6.14
CA LYS A 117 -7.95 29.21 -6.85
C LYS A 117 -8.61 27.85 -7.11
N MET A 118 -7.89 26.92 -7.75
CA MET A 118 -8.37 25.57 -8.04
C MET A 118 -8.82 24.84 -6.77
N TYR A 119 -8.02 24.92 -5.70
CA TYR A 119 -8.30 24.24 -4.44
C TYR A 119 -9.56 24.79 -3.74
N ILE A 120 -9.69 26.11 -3.64
CA ILE A 120 -10.87 26.76 -3.04
C ILE A 120 -12.14 26.47 -3.86
N GLU A 121 -12.02 26.37 -5.18
CA GLU A 121 -13.16 26.07 -6.06
C GLU A 121 -13.58 24.59 -6.00
N ASN A 122 -12.64 23.66 -5.82
CA ASN A 122 -12.89 22.23 -6.00
C ASN A 122 -12.97 21.44 -4.68
N HIS A 123 -12.12 21.72 -3.68
CA HIS A 123 -12.12 20.97 -2.43
C HIS A 123 -13.46 21.04 -1.67
N PRO A 124 -14.15 22.21 -1.57
CA PRO A 124 -15.47 22.26 -0.94
C PRO A 124 -16.55 21.44 -1.65
N LYS A 125 -16.46 21.30 -2.99
CA LYS A 125 -17.40 20.46 -3.76
C LYS A 125 -17.25 19.00 -3.37
N TRP A 126 -16.01 18.51 -3.29
CA TRP A 126 -15.74 17.16 -2.82
C TRP A 126 -16.20 16.98 -1.37
N LEU A 127 -15.87 17.94 -0.50
CA LEU A 127 -16.19 17.91 0.92
C LEU A 127 -17.70 17.86 1.20
N SER A 128 -18.49 18.64 0.46
CA SER A 128 -19.95 18.71 0.62
C SER A 128 -20.64 17.35 0.45
N ASN A 129 -20.03 16.44 -0.33
CA ASN A 129 -20.55 15.11 -0.59
C ASN A 129 -19.92 14.02 0.30
N ASN A 130 -18.92 14.36 1.12
CA ASN A 130 -18.10 13.40 1.86
C ASN A 130 -17.78 13.86 3.29
N LEU A 131 -18.60 14.75 3.86
CA LEU A 131 -18.40 15.31 5.19
C LEU A 131 -18.42 14.23 6.28
N ASP A 132 -19.28 13.22 6.10
CA ASP A 132 -19.42 12.03 6.93
C ASP A 132 -18.13 11.20 7.00
N LYS A 133 -17.30 11.23 5.96
CA LYS A 133 -16.06 10.45 5.86
C LYS A 133 -14.84 11.13 6.47
N LEU A 134 -14.92 12.41 6.86
CA LEU A 134 -13.75 13.18 7.27
C LEU A 134 -12.98 12.56 8.46
N VAL A 135 -13.71 12.07 9.45
CA VAL A 135 -13.12 11.45 10.64
C VAL A 135 -12.38 10.18 10.25
N ASP A 136 -12.98 9.35 9.40
CA ASP A 136 -12.37 8.12 8.91
C ASP A 136 -11.14 8.39 8.05
N ILE A 137 -11.19 9.39 7.17
CA ILE A 137 -10.04 9.81 6.35
C ILE A 137 -8.89 10.31 7.20
N GLN A 138 -9.18 11.17 8.19
CA GLN A 138 -8.17 11.64 9.13
C GLN A 138 -7.55 10.46 9.89
N THR A 139 -8.40 9.53 10.33
CA THR A 139 -7.97 8.34 11.06
C THR A 139 -7.04 7.49 10.20
N LEU A 140 -7.43 7.15 8.97
CA LEU A 140 -6.62 6.36 8.03
C LEU A 140 -5.28 7.02 7.70
N ASN A 141 -5.25 8.33 7.46
CA ASN A 141 -4.01 9.07 7.20
C ASN A 141 -3.09 9.17 8.44
N SER A 142 -3.61 8.95 9.64
CA SER A 142 -2.84 8.94 10.89
C SER A 142 -2.33 7.55 11.29
N LEU A 143 -2.91 6.48 10.73
CA LEU A 143 -2.62 5.10 11.14
C LEU A 143 -1.14 4.73 11.05
N LYS A 144 -0.48 5.10 9.93
CA LYS A 144 0.96 4.87 9.73
C LYS A 144 1.79 5.51 10.83
N GLN A 145 1.50 6.78 11.18
CA GLN A 145 2.25 7.49 12.20
C GLN A 145 2.03 6.88 13.58
N LYS A 146 0.78 6.56 13.92
CA LYS A 146 0.42 5.90 15.18
C LYS A 146 1.17 4.58 15.31
N ASP A 147 1.15 3.76 14.26
CA ASP A 147 1.86 2.48 14.19
C ASP A 147 3.37 2.64 14.41
N GLN A 148 4.02 3.51 13.63
CA GLN A 148 5.47 3.72 13.72
C GLN A 148 5.93 4.26 15.08
N VAL A 149 5.17 5.19 15.68
CA VAL A 149 5.49 5.74 17.00
C VAL A 149 5.40 4.64 18.06
N MET A 150 4.32 3.84 18.06
CA MET A 150 4.16 2.75 19.02
C MET A 150 5.23 1.68 18.83
N THR A 151 5.51 1.28 17.59
CA THR A 151 6.55 0.29 17.28
C THR A 151 7.91 0.78 17.77
N LYS A 152 8.28 2.04 17.50
CA LYS A 152 9.53 2.62 17.96
C LYS A 152 9.63 2.59 19.49
N THR A 153 8.61 3.10 20.18
CA THR A 153 8.60 3.14 21.66
C THR A 153 8.74 1.75 22.26
N LEU A 154 8.02 0.76 21.75
CA LEU A 154 8.10 -0.61 22.24
C LEU A 154 9.47 -1.26 21.97
N MET A 155 10.09 -0.97 20.81
CA MET A 155 11.43 -1.45 20.50
C MET A 155 12.50 -0.78 21.35
N ASP A 156 12.38 0.52 21.65
CA ASP A 156 13.28 1.23 22.55
C ASP A 156 13.22 0.63 23.97
N ILE A 157 12.01 0.28 24.42
CA ILE A 157 11.83 -0.44 25.70
C ILE A 157 12.46 -1.84 25.58
N TYR A 158 12.09 -2.65 24.60
CA TYR A 158 12.59 -4.02 24.43
C TYR A 158 14.12 -4.11 24.41
N ASN A 159 14.78 -3.15 23.76
CA ASN A 159 16.23 -3.08 23.64
C ASN A 159 16.93 -2.48 24.87
N SER A 160 16.20 -2.04 25.89
CA SER A 160 16.78 -1.53 27.12
C SER A 160 17.58 -2.62 27.83
N LEU A 161 18.85 -2.31 28.10
CA LEU A 161 19.79 -3.20 28.80
C LEU A 161 19.34 -3.52 30.25
N GLN A 162 18.37 -2.78 30.78
CA GLN A 162 17.89 -2.90 32.15
C GLN A 162 16.70 -3.86 32.34
N LEU A 163 16.19 -4.47 31.26
CA LEU A 163 15.06 -5.39 31.33
C LEU A 163 15.50 -6.84 31.52
N GLU A 164 14.94 -7.47 32.56
CA GLU A 164 14.93 -8.92 32.73
C GLU A 164 14.24 -9.61 31.56
N GLU A 165 14.69 -10.81 31.20
CA GLU A 165 14.21 -11.59 30.06
C GLU A 165 12.68 -11.82 30.09
N LYS A 166 12.11 -12.20 31.25
CA LYS A 166 10.66 -12.40 31.39
C LYS A 166 9.83 -11.15 31.08
N LYS A 167 10.39 -9.95 31.30
CA LYS A 167 9.70 -8.69 30.96
C LYS A 167 9.72 -8.43 29.45
N ARG A 168 10.71 -8.96 28.73
CA ARG A 168 10.79 -8.86 27.26
C ARG A 168 9.69 -9.66 26.57
N ASP A 169 9.36 -10.86 27.07
CA ASP A 169 8.25 -11.65 26.53
C ASP A 169 6.90 -10.95 26.69
N SER A 170 6.65 -10.33 27.85
CA SER A 170 5.45 -9.51 28.07
C SER A 170 5.38 -8.31 27.12
N ILE A 171 6.51 -7.66 26.82
CA ILE A 171 6.56 -6.56 25.84
C ILE A 171 6.21 -7.06 24.44
N LEU A 172 6.68 -8.25 24.04
CA LEU A 172 6.35 -8.83 22.74
C LEU A 172 4.85 -9.16 22.63
N ILE A 173 4.21 -9.62 23.70
CA ILE A 173 2.76 -9.84 23.73
C ILE A 173 2.01 -8.51 23.56
N LEU A 174 2.42 -7.46 24.28
CA LEU A 174 1.85 -6.12 24.13
C LEU A 174 2.06 -5.56 22.72
N PHE A 175 3.20 -5.84 22.09
CA PHE A 175 3.46 -5.45 20.71
C PHE A 175 2.44 -6.07 19.75
N LYS A 176 2.21 -7.38 19.85
CA LYS A 176 1.23 -8.09 19.03
C LYS A 176 -0.18 -7.53 19.22
N GLN A 177 -0.58 -7.28 20.47
CA GLN A 177 -1.90 -6.73 20.79
C GLN A 177 -2.09 -5.31 20.24
N ASN A 178 -1.11 -4.41 20.42
CA ASN A 178 -1.18 -3.04 19.93
C ASN A 178 -1.26 -2.96 18.40
N VAL A 179 -0.48 -3.80 17.71
CA VAL A 179 -0.50 -3.89 16.24
C VAL A 179 -1.88 -4.35 15.76
N LEU A 180 -2.49 -5.32 16.44
CA LEU A 180 -3.85 -5.80 16.13
C LEU A 180 -4.92 -4.73 16.40
N GLU A 181 -4.83 -4.04 17.53
CA GLU A 181 -5.75 -2.95 17.89
C GLU A 181 -5.69 -1.80 16.87
N ASN A 182 -4.51 -1.50 16.34
CA ASN A 182 -4.40 -0.49 15.30
C ASN A 182 -5.08 -0.95 13.98
N ALA A 183 -5.02 -2.24 13.67
CA ALA A 183 -5.70 -2.81 12.51
C ALA A 183 -7.23 -2.83 12.66
N THR A 184 -7.80 -2.95 13.86
CA THR A 184 -9.28 -2.96 14.02
C THR A 184 -9.93 -1.69 13.48
N THR A 185 -9.22 -0.56 13.54
CA THR A 185 -9.67 0.70 12.95
C THR A 185 -9.78 0.60 11.43
N LEU A 186 -8.77 0.04 10.77
CA LEU A 186 -8.80 -0.23 9.32
C LEU A 186 -9.92 -1.22 8.97
N ILE A 187 -10.10 -2.27 9.77
CA ILE A 187 -11.15 -3.27 9.56
C ILE A 187 -12.54 -2.65 9.68
N SER A 188 -12.80 -1.87 10.72
CA SER A 188 -14.09 -1.19 10.96
C SER A 188 -14.48 -0.29 9.79
N ILE A 189 -13.53 0.50 9.27
CA ILE A 189 -13.76 1.36 8.11
C ILE A 189 -13.95 0.51 6.84
N SER A 190 -13.18 -0.57 6.68
CA SER A 190 -13.35 -1.48 5.52
C SER A 190 -14.71 -2.18 5.55
N GLU A 191 -15.21 -2.51 6.73
CA GLU A 191 -16.54 -3.09 6.96
C GLU A 191 -17.66 -2.13 6.57
N SER A 192 -17.57 -0.86 6.96
CA SER A 192 -18.58 0.14 6.61
C SER A 192 -18.66 0.41 5.10
N ILE A 193 -17.53 0.28 4.38
CA ILE A 193 -17.44 0.47 2.93
C ILE A 193 -17.75 -0.84 2.16
N GLY A 194 -17.52 -1.99 2.78
CA GLY A 194 -17.57 -3.31 2.14
C GLY A 194 -16.38 -3.58 1.20
N SER A 195 -15.29 -2.83 1.34
CA SER A 195 -14.02 -3.00 0.62
C SER A 195 -12.90 -2.24 1.34
N MET A 196 -11.66 -2.41 0.90
CA MET A 196 -10.55 -1.62 1.42
C MET A 196 -10.73 -0.14 1.09
N PRO A 197 -10.38 0.80 1.99
CA PRO A 197 -10.48 2.23 1.71
C PRO A 197 -9.41 2.67 0.71
N THR A 198 -9.78 2.66 -0.56
CA THR A 198 -8.99 3.18 -1.69
C THR A 198 -9.62 4.45 -2.24
N GLY A 199 -8.90 5.22 -3.05
CA GLY A 199 -9.43 6.41 -3.71
C GLY A 199 -10.64 6.10 -4.59
N ASN A 200 -10.70 4.92 -5.19
CA ASN A 200 -11.85 4.51 -6.00
C ASN A 200 -13.11 4.14 -5.19
N SER A 201 -12.94 3.61 -3.98
CA SER A 201 -14.05 3.07 -3.18
C SER A 201 -14.45 3.98 -2.03
N PHE A 202 -13.57 4.93 -1.65
CA PHE A 202 -13.73 5.74 -0.46
C PHE A 202 -13.26 7.19 -0.66
N ALA A 203 -11.95 7.41 -0.59
CA ALA A 203 -11.26 8.70 -0.69
C ALA A 203 -9.75 8.45 -0.81
N LEU A 204 -9.00 9.44 -1.30
CA LEU A 204 -7.54 9.36 -1.38
C LEU A 204 -6.92 9.34 0.03
N ILE A 205 -6.17 8.28 0.32
CA ILE A 205 -5.34 8.20 1.52
C ILE A 205 -3.92 8.64 1.16
N GLN A 206 -3.63 9.93 1.36
CA GLN A 206 -2.33 10.53 1.01
C GLN A 206 -1.16 10.04 1.86
N LYS A 207 -1.45 9.53 3.07
CA LYS A 207 -0.48 8.85 3.94
C LYS A 207 -0.88 7.38 4.05
N PRO A 208 -0.37 6.53 3.14
CA PRO A 208 -0.82 5.16 3.03
C PRO A 208 -0.53 4.34 4.31
N TYR A 209 -1.47 3.46 4.67
CA TYR A 209 -1.47 2.70 5.94
C TYR A 209 -0.86 1.29 5.81
N GLU A 210 -0.18 0.94 4.73
CA GLU A 210 0.28 -0.43 4.45
C GLU A 210 1.21 -0.98 5.52
N ILE A 211 1.92 -0.11 6.26
CA ILE A 211 2.76 -0.56 7.37
C ILE A 211 1.94 -1.29 8.45
N VAL A 212 0.69 -0.89 8.68
CA VAL A 212 -0.23 -1.54 9.62
C VAL A 212 -0.54 -2.96 9.14
N GLU A 213 -0.76 -3.13 7.83
CA GLU A 213 -0.99 -4.43 7.22
C GLU A 213 0.26 -5.33 7.36
N VAL A 214 1.43 -4.80 7.02
CA VAL A 214 2.71 -5.52 7.09
C VAL A 214 3.01 -5.99 8.51
N HIS A 215 2.91 -5.10 9.50
CA HIS A 215 3.16 -5.47 10.90
C HIS A 215 2.15 -6.51 11.38
N ASN A 216 0.87 -6.41 11.00
CA ASN A 216 -0.10 -7.44 11.39
C ASN A 216 0.16 -8.79 10.73
N PHE A 217 0.53 -8.83 9.45
CA PHE A 217 0.94 -10.09 8.83
C PHE A 217 2.19 -10.69 9.48
N GLN A 218 3.10 -9.88 10.01
CA GLN A 218 4.27 -10.40 10.74
C GLN A 218 3.94 -10.91 12.14
N GLN A 219 3.00 -10.28 12.83
CA GLN A 219 2.76 -10.49 14.26
C GLN A 219 1.54 -11.36 14.57
N ASN A 220 0.48 -11.22 13.76
CA ASN A 220 -0.87 -11.74 13.99
C ASN A 220 -1.45 -12.36 12.70
N PHE A 221 -0.61 -13.02 11.90
CA PHE A 221 -0.93 -13.42 10.53
C PHE A 221 -2.34 -14.00 10.38
N THR A 222 -2.66 -15.10 11.05
CA THR A 222 -3.93 -15.82 10.87
C THR A 222 -5.13 -14.95 11.23
N THR A 223 -5.12 -14.38 12.44
CA THR A 223 -6.22 -13.54 12.93
C THR A 223 -6.45 -12.34 12.02
N PHE A 224 -5.38 -11.65 11.60
CA PHE A 224 -5.51 -10.49 10.73
C PHE A 224 -5.95 -10.89 9.31
N PHE A 225 -5.41 -11.97 8.76
CA PHE A 225 -5.78 -12.48 7.45
C PHE A 225 -7.28 -12.80 7.38
N ASP A 226 -7.82 -13.50 8.38
CA ASP A 226 -9.24 -13.84 8.45
C ASP A 226 -10.14 -12.60 8.48
N MET A 227 -9.71 -11.53 9.18
CA MET A 227 -10.44 -10.27 9.24
C MET A 227 -10.36 -9.47 7.93
N ILE A 228 -9.19 -9.39 7.30
CA ILE A 228 -8.94 -8.48 6.17
C ILE A 228 -9.27 -9.10 4.80
N TYR A 229 -9.15 -10.43 4.66
CA TYR A 229 -9.28 -11.11 3.38
C TYR A 229 -10.62 -10.83 2.65
N PRO A 230 -11.79 -10.79 3.31
CA PRO A 230 -13.05 -10.46 2.64
C PRO A 230 -13.00 -9.11 1.92
N PHE A 231 -12.35 -8.11 2.53
CA PHE A 231 -12.23 -6.76 1.96
C PHE A 231 -11.17 -6.69 0.85
N TYR A 232 -10.06 -7.41 1.00
CA TYR A 232 -9.08 -7.58 -0.08
C TYR A 232 -9.71 -8.20 -1.33
N LYS A 233 -10.45 -9.30 -1.15
CA LYS A 233 -11.17 -9.97 -2.24
C LYS A 233 -12.17 -9.04 -2.90
N ALA A 234 -13.03 -8.37 -2.12
CA ALA A 234 -14.02 -7.44 -2.67
C ALA A 234 -13.38 -6.33 -3.50
N SER A 235 -12.27 -5.76 -3.01
CA SER A 235 -11.55 -4.68 -3.71
C SER A 235 -10.84 -5.18 -4.96
N TYR A 236 -10.25 -6.38 -4.92
CA TYR A 236 -9.60 -6.99 -6.08
C TYR A 236 -10.59 -7.26 -7.21
N LEU A 237 -11.75 -7.85 -6.89
CA LEU A 237 -12.80 -8.14 -7.87
C LEU A 237 -13.39 -6.86 -8.50
N LYS A 238 -13.32 -5.72 -7.80
CA LYS A 238 -13.68 -4.38 -8.31
C LYS A 238 -12.55 -3.69 -9.07
N ARG A 239 -11.38 -4.33 -9.23
CA ARG A 239 -10.15 -3.76 -9.80
C ARG A 239 -9.58 -2.57 -9.00
N ASP A 240 -9.88 -2.48 -7.71
CA ASP A 240 -9.36 -1.41 -6.85
C ASP A 240 -8.03 -1.79 -6.19
N LEU A 241 -7.75 -3.08 -6.04
CA LEU A 241 -6.45 -3.58 -5.59
C LEU A 241 -5.77 -4.40 -6.68
N PRO A 242 -4.45 -4.27 -6.85
CA PRO A 242 -3.67 -5.12 -7.72
C PRO A 242 -3.33 -6.47 -7.06
N ILE A 243 -3.04 -7.48 -7.87
CA ILE A 243 -2.62 -8.83 -7.41
C ILE A 243 -1.38 -8.80 -6.50
N VAL A 244 -0.51 -7.80 -6.65
CA VAL A 244 0.71 -7.66 -5.84
C VAL A 244 0.40 -7.59 -4.34
N LYS A 245 -0.79 -7.13 -3.94
CA LYS A 245 -1.22 -7.18 -2.53
C LYS A 245 -1.27 -8.61 -2.00
N PHE A 246 -1.78 -9.56 -2.77
CA PHE A 246 -1.86 -10.98 -2.39
C PHE A 246 -0.49 -11.67 -2.48
N ARG A 247 0.32 -11.32 -3.48
CA ARG A 247 1.69 -11.80 -3.58
C ARG A 247 2.53 -11.39 -2.37
N ASN A 248 2.37 -10.16 -1.88
CA ASN A 248 3.04 -9.71 -0.67
C ASN A 248 2.65 -10.53 0.57
N ILE A 249 1.40 -10.99 0.66
CA ILE A 249 0.95 -11.90 1.73
C ILE A 249 1.71 -13.23 1.63
N ASP A 250 1.81 -13.82 0.42
CA ASP A 250 2.58 -15.04 0.20
C ASP A 250 4.07 -14.84 0.54
N SER A 251 4.67 -13.71 0.17
CA SER A 251 6.05 -13.37 0.53
C SER A 251 6.26 -13.29 2.06
N ILE A 252 5.35 -12.64 2.78
CA ILE A 252 5.42 -12.55 4.24
C ILE A 252 5.22 -13.93 4.89
N LYS A 253 4.24 -14.69 4.41
CA LYS A 253 3.97 -16.06 4.88
C LYS A 253 5.17 -16.98 4.65
N PHE A 254 5.83 -16.84 3.50
CA PHE A 254 7.05 -17.57 3.19
C PHE A 254 8.20 -17.21 4.12
N LEU A 255 8.41 -15.91 4.38
CA LEU A 255 9.45 -15.49 5.31
C LEU A 255 9.24 -16.07 6.72
N ALA A 256 7.98 -16.11 7.18
CA ALA A 256 7.63 -16.64 8.49
C ALA A 256 7.69 -18.18 8.56
N ASP A 257 6.98 -18.86 7.66
CA ASP A 257 6.62 -20.28 7.79
C ASP A 257 7.07 -21.15 6.61
N LYS A 258 7.79 -20.56 5.63
CA LYS A 258 8.31 -21.23 4.43
C LYS A 258 7.24 -21.84 3.52
N ASN A 259 6.00 -21.39 3.64
CA ASN A 259 4.87 -21.79 2.79
C ASN A 259 4.10 -20.56 2.26
N GLN A 260 3.06 -20.78 1.47
CA GLN A 260 2.26 -19.72 0.84
C GLN A 260 0.75 -20.03 0.86
N ILE A 261 -0.08 -19.00 0.70
CA ILE A 261 -1.55 -19.12 0.72
C ILE A 261 -2.11 -19.21 -0.69
N PHE A 262 -1.66 -18.34 -1.59
CA PHE A 262 -2.27 -18.18 -2.91
C PHE A 262 -1.50 -18.88 -4.02
N GLY A 263 -0.25 -19.28 -3.79
CA GLY A 263 0.56 -19.91 -4.83
C GLY A 263 1.16 -18.89 -5.79
N LEU A 264 1.40 -17.64 -5.35
CA LEU A 264 1.79 -16.52 -6.20
C LEU A 264 3.29 -16.21 -6.19
N ILE A 265 4.08 -16.98 -5.43
CA ILE A 265 5.54 -16.88 -5.45
C ILE A 265 6.14 -18.20 -5.92
N SER A 266 7.13 -18.10 -6.79
CA SER A 266 7.92 -19.23 -7.24
C SER A 266 9.28 -19.26 -6.55
N VAL A 267 10.04 -20.33 -6.73
CA VAL A 267 11.41 -20.41 -6.18
C VAL A 267 12.27 -19.31 -6.81
N GLU A 268 12.10 -19.03 -8.09
CA GLU A 268 12.84 -18.00 -8.83
C GLU A 268 12.70 -16.62 -8.17
N ASP A 269 11.54 -16.33 -7.59
CA ASP A 269 11.24 -15.08 -6.88
C ASP A 269 12.03 -14.89 -5.58
N ILE A 270 12.59 -15.96 -5.03
CA ILE A 270 13.32 -15.90 -3.76
C ILE A 270 14.76 -15.41 -4.00
N PRO A 271 15.25 -14.42 -3.25
CA PRO A 271 16.63 -13.98 -3.33
C PRO A 271 17.64 -15.14 -3.13
N PRO A 272 18.77 -15.19 -3.88
CA PRO A 272 19.73 -16.29 -3.81
C PRO A 272 20.22 -16.63 -2.40
N TYR A 273 20.53 -15.61 -1.60
CA TYR A 273 21.00 -15.80 -0.22
C TYR A 273 19.95 -16.50 0.68
N LEU A 274 18.65 -16.27 0.44
CA LEU A 274 17.59 -16.96 1.17
C LEU A 274 17.36 -18.39 0.67
N LYS A 275 17.58 -18.64 -0.62
CA LYS A 275 17.54 -20.00 -1.18
C LYS A 275 18.60 -20.87 -0.52
N GLU A 276 19.80 -20.32 -0.34
CA GLU A 276 20.91 -20.98 0.35
C GLU A 276 20.63 -21.16 1.85
N GLU A 277 20.22 -20.09 2.55
CA GLU A 277 19.94 -20.11 3.99
C GLU A 277 18.84 -21.12 4.36
N TYR A 278 17.79 -21.22 3.54
CA TYR A 278 16.64 -22.09 3.82
C TYR A 278 16.62 -23.40 3.01
N ASN A 279 17.65 -23.66 2.20
CA ASN A 279 17.74 -24.83 1.32
C ASN A 279 16.44 -25.08 0.51
N ILE A 280 15.97 -24.04 -0.18
CA ILE A 280 14.65 -24.05 -0.83
C ILE A 280 14.73 -24.79 -2.16
N GLN A 281 13.99 -25.89 -2.27
CA GLN A 281 13.77 -26.61 -3.54
C GLN A 281 12.37 -26.38 -4.11
N ARG A 282 11.39 -26.09 -3.26
CA ARG A 282 10.00 -25.79 -3.61
C ARG A 282 9.35 -24.93 -2.53
N ILE A 283 8.29 -24.22 -2.89
CA ILE A 283 7.46 -23.46 -1.94
C ILE A 283 6.08 -24.11 -1.89
N GLU A 284 5.78 -24.80 -0.79
CA GLU A 284 4.51 -25.50 -0.63
C GLU A 284 3.38 -24.54 -0.27
N SER A 285 2.17 -24.86 -0.75
CA SER A 285 0.95 -24.25 -0.21
C SER A 285 0.73 -24.71 1.22
N ALA A 286 0.32 -23.79 2.09
CA ALA A 286 -0.03 -24.11 3.48
C ALA A 286 -1.20 -25.11 3.55
N ASP A 287 -2.18 -24.95 2.66
CA ASP A 287 -3.29 -25.88 2.45
C ASP A 287 -3.70 -25.84 0.96
N PRO A 288 -3.38 -26.87 0.15
CA PRO A 288 -3.70 -26.88 -1.28
C PRO A 288 -5.20 -26.75 -1.60
N ALA A 289 -6.09 -27.28 -0.74
CA ALA A 289 -7.53 -27.19 -0.95
C ALA A 289 -8.02 -25.76 -0.70
N LEU A 290 -7.50 -25.12 0.34
CA LEU A 290 -7.81 -23.73 0.66
C LEU A 290 -7.22 -22.76 -0.37
N THR A 291 -5.99 -23.01 -0.83
CA THR A 291 -5.37 -22.27 -1.95
C THR A 291 -6.28 -22.33 -3.18
N LYS A 292 -6.74 -23.53 -3.58
CA LYS A 292 -7.65 -23.69 -4.72
C LYS A 292 -8.95 -22.91 -4.52
N LYS A 293 -9.52 -22.94 -3.31
CA LYS A 293 -10.72 -22.16 -2.97
C LYS A 293 -10.48 -20.67 -3.18
N TYR A 294 -9.41 -20.10 -2.61
CA TYR A 294 -9.12 -18.67 -2.75
C TYR A 294 -8.85 -18.25 -4.18
N ARG A 295 -8.12 -19.05 -4.96
CA ARG A 295 -7.89 -18.79 -6.39
C ARG A 295 -9.21 -18.78 -7.16
N THR A 296 -10.10 -19.73 -6.88
CA THR A 296 -11.43 -19.78 -7.50
C THR A 296 -12.24 -18.53 -7.15
N GLU A 297 -12.23 -18.11 -5.88
CA GLU A 297 -12.91 -16.91 -5.41
C GLU A 297 -12.41 -15.60 -6.02
N LEU A 298 -11.15 -15.58 -6.49
CA LEU A 298 -10.49 -14.44 -7.12
C LEU A 298 -10.45 -14.54 -8.65
N ASN A 299 -11.10 -15.57 -9.24
CA ASN A 299 -11.09 -15.87 -10.68
C ASN A 299 -9.68 -16.12 -11.26
N TRP A 300 -8.81 -16.77 -10.49
CA TRP A 300 -7.44 -17.14 -10.88
C TRP A 300 -7.36 -18.58 -11.38
N THR A 301 -8.13 -18.89 -12.41
CA THR A 301 -8.24 -20.27 -12.93
C THR A 301 -7.05 -20.72 -13.76
N GLU A 302 -6.23 -19.79 -14.26
CA GLU A 302 -5.10 -20.06 -15.18
C GLU A 302 -3.73 -19.60 -14.63
N LEU A 303 -3.69 -19.15 -13.38
CA LEU A 303 -2.46 -18.78 -12.70
C LEU A 303 -1.81 -20.01 -12.07
#